data_AF-A0AAN1WJI4-F1
#
_entry.id   AF-A0AAN1WJI4-F1
#
_cell.length_a   1.000
_cell.length_b   1.000
_cell.length_c   1.000
_cell.angle_alpha   90.00
_cell.angle_beta   90.00
_cell.angle_gamma   90.00
#
_symmetry.space_group_name_H-M   'P 1'
#
loop_
_entity.id
_entity.type
_entity.pdbx_description
1 polymer ?
#
loop_
_entity_poly.entity_id
_entity_poly.type
_entity_poly.pdbx_seq_one_letter_code
_entity_poly.pdbx_strand_id
1 'polypeptide(L)' 'MPRRTVQDTILALHELDINCEFVGGNKNGGYRINGWGAISSDWVSANLSTLVHVLALPLKAGE' A
#
# COMPACT_ATOMS: atom_id res chain seq x y z
N MET A 1 -0.77 -9.99 -6.93
CA MET A 1 -1.36 -10.60 -5.72
C MET A 1 -2.82 -10.95 -5.97
N PRO A 2 -3.33 -12.07 -5.42
CA PRO A 2 -4.76 -12.37 -5.37
C PRO A 2 -5.55 -11.28 -4.64
N ARG A 3 -6.81 -11.07 -5.02
CA ARG A 3 -7.67 -10.02 -4.42
C ARG A 3 -7.77 -10.11 -2.90
N ARG A 4 -7.89 -11.33 -2.35
CA ARG A 4 -7.95 -11.56 -0.90
C ARG A 4 -6.68 -11.13 -0.19
N THR A 5 -5.51 -11.51 -0.71
CA THR A 5 -4.22 -11.08 -0.17
C THR A 5 -4.13 -9.56 -0.06
N VAL A 6 -4.53 -8.83 -1.11
CA VAL A 6 -4.52 -7.36 -1.08
C VAL A 6 -5.45 -6.81 0.00
N GLN A 7 -6.64 -7.38 0.14
CA GLN A 7 -7.61 -6.95 1.16
C GLN A 7 -7.11 -7.21 2.57
N ASP A 8 -6.58 -8.41 2.82
CA ASP A 8 -6.04 -8.78 4.12
C ASP A 8 -4.82 -7.89 4.47
N THR A 9 -3.97 -7.56 3.49
CA THR A 9 -2.86 -6.59 3.67
C THR A 9 -3.37 -5.19 4.01
N ILE A 10 -4.38 -4.67 3.31
CA ILE A 10 -4.93 -3.33 3.59
C ILE A 10 -5.53 -3.28 5.00
N LEU A 11 -6.23 -4.33 5.43
CA LEU A 11 -6.79 -4.41 6.79
C LEU A 11 -5.67 -4.41 7.86
N ALA A 12 -4.57 -5.11 7.59
CA ALA A 12 -3.42 -5.18 8.50
C ALA A 12 -2.66 -3.86 8.65
N LEU A 13 -2.82 -2.89 7.74
CA LEU A 13 -2.15 -1.58 7.85
C LEU A 13 -2.52 -0.85 9.14
N HIS A 14 -3.76 -0.99 9.60
CA HIS A 14 -4.22 -0.38 10.86
C HIS A 14 -3.48 -0.94 12.09
N GLU A 15 -3.07 -2.21 12.05
CA GLU A 15 -2.29 -2.83 13.14
C GLU A 15 -0.89 -2.22 13.27
N LEU A 16 -0.40 -1.57 12.21
CA LEU A 16 0.88 -0.84 12.16
C LEU A 16 0.73 0.67 12.39
N ASP A 17 -0.45 1.14 12.81
CA ASP A 17 -0.79 2.56 12.96
C ASP A 17 -0.73 3.35 11.63
N ILE A 18 -0.84 2.65 10.49
CA ILE A 18 -0.94 3.29 9.18
C ILE A 18 -2.42 3.63 8.92
N ASN A 19 -2.72 4.91 8.89
CA ASN A 19 -4.06 5.42 8.57
C ASN A 19 -4.30 5.34 7.06
N CYS A 20 -4.98 4.28 6.63
CA CYS A 20 -5.39 4.05 5.25
C CYS A 20 -6.91 4.05 5.15
N GLU A 21 -7.47 4.93 4.32
CA GLU A 21 -8.92 5.05 4.15
C GLU A 21 -9.31 4.88 2.68
N PHE A 22 -10.54 4.40 2.43
CA PHE A 22 -11.12 4.43 1.10
C PHE A 22 -11.77 5.79 0.84
N VAL A 23 -11.38 6.45 -0.25
CA VAL A 23 -11.88 7.76 -0.67
C VAL A 23 -12.53 7.67 -2.06
N GLY A 24 -13.58 8.46 -2.27
CA GLY A 24 -14.32 8.52 -3.54
C GLY A 24 -15.61 7.68 -3.55
N GLY A 25 -16.17 7.45 -4.73
CA GLY A 25 -17.43 6.70 -4.88
C GLY A 25 -17.22 5.19 -4.88
N ASN A 26 -18.26 4.42 -4.55
CA ASN A 26 -18.17 2.95 -4.43
C ASN A 26 -17.65 2.23 -5.68
N LYS A 27 -17.74 2.84 -6.87
CA LYS A 27 -17.29 2.23 -8.15
C LYS A 27 -15.99 2.82 -8.70
N ASN A 28 -15.53 3.95 -8.18
CA ASN A 28 -14.39 4.72 -8.71
C ASN A 28 -13.48 5.28 -7.62
N GLY A 29 -13.67 4.84 -6.37
CA GLY A 29 -12.82 5.21 -5.26
C GLY A 29 -11.55 4.37 -5.20
N GLY A 30 -10.65 4.79 -4.32
CA GLY A 30 -9.37 4.16 -4.09
C GLY A 30 -8.92 4.33 -2.65
N TYR A 31 -7.80 3.70 -2.30
CA TYR A 31 -7.23 3.81 -0.96
C TYR A 31 -6.23 4.97 -0.91
N ARG A 32 -6.31 5.77 0.15
CA ARG A 32 -5.38 6.86 0.44
C ARG A 32 -4.74 6.61 1.80
N ILE A 33 -3.43 6.78 1.88
CA ILE A 33 -2.71 6.82 3.15
C ILE A 33 -2.73 8.27 3.63
N ASN A 34 -3.32 8.52 4.79
CA ASN A 34 -3.38 9.82 5.45
C ASN A 34 -2.28 10.00 6.50
N GLY A 35 -1.73 8.90 7.00
CA GLY A 35 -0.69 8.89 8.01
C GLY A 35 0.02 7.55 8.02
N TRP A 36 1.34 7.58 8.21
CA TRP A 36 2.19 6.39 8.19
C TRP A 36 2.48 5.83 9.58
N GLY A 37 1.92 6.43 10.64
CA GLY A 37 2.22 6.06 12.02
C GLY A 37 3.71 6.16 12.30
N ALA A 38 4.30 5.07 12.81
CA ALA A 38 5.73 4.96 13.07
C ALA A 38 6.59 4.66 11.83
N ILE A 39 5.97 4.38 10.68
CA ILE A 39 6.69 4.05 9.43
C ILE A 39 7.08 5.33 8.68
N SER A 40 8.29 5.36 8.12
CA SER A 40 8.74 6.46 7.27
C SER A 40 8.35 6.22 5.81
N SER A 41 7.53 7.11 5.24
CA SER A 41 7.17 7.09 3.82
C SER A 41 8.37 7.29 2.89
N ASP A 42 9.35 8.10 3.32
CA ASP A 42 10.55 8.38 2.55
C ASP A 42 11.43 7.13 2.45
N TRP A 43 11.55 6.39 3.56
CA TRP A 43 12.28 5.11 3.56
C TRP A 43 11.60 4.10 2.62
N VAL A 44 10.27 3.99 2.65
CA VAL A 44 9.52 3.10 1.74
C VAL A 44 9.77 3.49 0.28
N SER A 45 9.74 4.78 -0.03
CA SER A 45 9.97 5.30 -1.38
C SER A 45 11.39 5.02 -1.86
N ALA A 46 12.39 5.24 -1.01
CA ALA A 46 13.80 4.98 -1.31
C ALA A 46 14.11 3.48 -1.52
N ASN A 47 13.34 2.59 -0.88
CA ASN A 47 13.53 1.14 -0.94
C ASN A 47 12.52 0.42 -1.84
N LEU A 48 11.74 1.15 -2.63
CA LEU A 48 10.62 0.59 -3.40
C LEU A 48 11.05 -0.55 -4.34
N SER A 49 12.17 -0.39 -5.04
CA SER A 49 12.70 -1.41 -5.95
C SER A 49 13.03 -2.72 -5.21
N THR A 50 13.70 -2.62 -4.07
CA THR A 50 14.04 -3.75 -3.20
C THR A 50 12.78 -4.42 -2.66
N LEU A 51 11.83 -3.63 -2.14
CA LEU A 51 10.58 -4.14 -1.59
C LEU A 51 9.79 -4.93 -2.65
N VAL A 52 9.70 -4.38 -3.86
CA VAL A 52 9.00 -5.06 -4.96
C VAL A 52 9.73 -6.33 -5.38
N HIS A 53 11.07 -6.31 -5.46
CA HIS A 53 11.85 -7.49 -5.80
C HIS A 53 11.65 -8.62 -4.77
N VAL A 54 11.76 -8.31 -3.47
CA VAL A 54 11.61 -9.28 -2.37
C VAL A 54 10.18 -9.84 -2.30
N LEU A 55 9.17 -8.99 -2.52
CA LEU A 55 7.77 -9.40 -2.53
C LEU A 55 7.34 -10.06 -3.86
N ALA A 56 8.25 -10.18 -4.82
CA ALA A 56 8.00 -10.66 -6.18
C ALA A 56 6.77 -9.98 -6.83
N LEU A 57 6.61 -8.68 -6.59
CA LEU A 57 5.50 -7.92 -7.16
C LEU A 57 5.81 -7.54 -8.61
N PRO A 58 4.81 -7.53 -9.50
CA PRO A 58 5.02 -7.01 -10.85
C PRO A 58 5.22 -5.50 -10.78
N LEU A 59 6.43 -5.02 -11.07
CA LEU A 59 6.62 -3.61 -11.44
C LEU A 59 5.93 -3.39 -12.77
N LYS A 60 4.85 -2.61 -12.79
CA LYS A 60 4.47 -1.97 -14.04
C LYS A 60 5.51 -0.87 -14.30
N ALA A 61 6.28 -1.02 -15.37
CA ALA A 61 7.08 0.09 -15.89
C ALA A 61 6.12 1.26 -16.19
N GLY A 62 6.51 2.47 -15.79
CA GLY A 62 5.67 3.66 -15.90
C GLY A 62 5.15 3.88 -17.32
N GLU A 63 3.85 4.17 -17.42
CA GLU A 63 3.27 4.97 -18.50
C GLU A 63 3.46 6.45 -18.19
#